data_AF-A0A7X5WLG8-F1
#
_entry.id   AF-A0A7X5WLG8-F1
#
_cell.length_a   1.000
_cell.length_b   1.000
_cell.length_c   1.000
_cell.angle_alpha   90.00
_cell.angle_beta   90.00
_cell.angle_gamma   90.00
#
_symmetry.space_group_name_H-M   'P 1'
#
loop_
_entity.id
_entity.type
_entity.pdbx_description
1 polymer ?
#
loop_
_entity_poly.entity_id
_entity_poly.type
_entity_poly.pdbx_seq_one_letter_code
_entity_poly.pdbx_strand_id
1 'polypeptide(L)' 'ESPYGWTKYMSEQIIRDVAAGGGVEAVLLRYFNPVGAHPSGTIGEDPHGIPDNLVPFVMQVAVGRLPLL' A
#
# COMPACT_ATOMS: atom_id res chain seq x y z
N GLU A 1 0.01 -7.92 -15.82
CA GLU A 1 -0.63 -6.65 -15.41
C GLU A 1 -1.84 -6.95 -14.56
N SER A 2 -2.11 -6.21 -13.48
CA SER A 2 -3.24 -6.45 -12.59
C SER A 2 -4.33 -5.38 -12.76
N PRO A 3 -5.62 -5.73 -12.56
CA PRO A 3 -6.71 -4.73 -12.54
C PRO A 3 -6.44 -3.61 -11.53
N TYR A 4 -5.86 -3.93 -10.37
CA TYR A 4 -5.46 -2.95 -9.35
C TYR A 4 -4.52 -1.88 -9.92
N GLY A 5 -3.44 -2.28 -10.59
CA GLY A 5 -2.48 -1.36 -11.19
C GLY A 5 -3.13 -0.47 -12.26
N TRP A 6 -4.01 -1.05 -13.09
CA TRP A 6 -4.77 -0.31 -14.11
C TRP A 6 -5.68 0.76 -13.50
N THR A 7 -6.33 0.48 -12.37
CA THR A 7 -7.15 1.51 -11.68
C THR A 7 -6.33 2.73 -11.27
N LYS A 8 -5.10 2.53 -10.80
CA LYS A 8 -4.20 3.62 -10.38
C LYS A 8 -3.71 4.42 -11.57
N TYR A 9 -3.32 3.74 -12.66
CA TYR A 9 -2.93 4.41 -13.90
C TYR A 9 -4.05 5.27 -14.47
N MET A 10 -5.27 4.74 -14.56
CA MET A 10 -6.44 5.51 -15.03
C MET A 10 -6.74 6.70 -14.12
N SER A 11 -6.64 6.52 -12.80
CA SER A 11 -6.82 7.62 -11.83
C SER A 11 -5.83 8.74 -12.04
N GLU A 12 -4.55 8.42 -12.33
CA GLU A 12 -3.54 9.44 -12.63
C GLU A 12 -3.89 10.24 -13.89
N GLN A 13 -4.42 9.60 -14.94
CA GLN A 13 -4.84 10.32 -16.15
C GLN A 13 -5.97 11.31 -15.85
N ILE A 14 -7.01 10.84 -15.15
CA ILE A 14 -8.16 11.68 -14.77
C ILE A 14 -7.70 12.89 -13.94
N ILE A 15 -6.81 12.69 -12.97
CA ILE A 15 -6.30 13.78 -12.12
C ILE A 15 -5.52 14.81 -12.97
N ARG A 16 -4.72 14.36 -13.95
CA ARG A 16 -3.99 15.26 -14.85
C ARG A 16 -4.93 16.08 -15.72
N ASP A 17 -5.97 15.44 -16.28
CA ASP A 17 -6.95 16.12 -17.12
C ASP A 17 -7.72 17.19 -16.33
N VAL A 18 -8.12 16.89 -15.09
CA VAL A 18 -8.79 17.85 -14.21
C VAL A 18 -7.86 19.00 -13.83
N ALA A 19 -6.61 18.72 -13.44
CA ALA A 19 -5.65 19.76 -13.08
C ALA A 19 -5.32 20.68 -14.27
N ALA A 20 -5.26 20.13 -15.49
CA ALA A 20 -5.07 20.91 -16.72
C ALA A 20 -6.25 21.85 -17.03
N GLY A 21 -7.47 21.48 -16.65
CA GLY A 21 -8.67 22.31 -16.77
C GLY A 21 -8.71 23.51 -15.81
N GLY A 22 -7.81 23.57 -14.83
CA GLY A 22 -7.75 24.62 -13.80
C GLY A 22 -8.73 24.38 -12.65
N GLY A 23 -8.40 24.93 -11.47
CA GLY A 23 -9.23 24.85 -10.26
C GLY A 23 -8.82 23.79 -9.23
N VAL A 24 -7.83 22.96 -9.53
CA VAL A 24 -7.27 21.97 -8.60
C VAL A 24 -5.76 21.86 -8.77
N GLU A 25 -5.00 21.92 -7.68
CA GLU A 25 -3.59 21.52 -7.63
C GLU A 25 -3.47 20.10 -7.06
N ALA A 26 -2.65 19.27 -7.69
CA ALA A 26 -2.52 17.86 -7.31
C ALA A 26 -1.06 17.39 -7.34
N VAL A 27 -0.74 16.45 -6.45
CA VAL A 27 0.56 15.76 -6.40
C VAL A 27 0.30 14.25 -6.45
N LEU A 28 1.00 13.54 -7.33
CA LEU A 28 0.88 12.09 -7.50
C LEU A 28 1.98 11.38 -6.70
N LEU A 29 1.65 10.86 -5.53
CA LEU A 29 2.59 10.11 -4.68
C LEU A 29 2.54 8.61 -5.03
N ARG A 30 3.60 8.14 -5.70
CA ARG A 30 3.75 6.73 -6.09
C ARG A 30 4.56 5.98 -5.04
N TYR A 31 3.87 5.26 -4.16
CA TYR A 31 4.53 4.39 -3.20
C TYR A 31 5.04 3.11 -3.86
N PHE A 32 6.13 2.58 -3.31
CA PHE A 32 6.66 1.26 -3.66
C PHE A 32 6.12 0.27 -2.64
N ASN A 33 6.97 -0.22 -1.74
CA ASN A 33 6.59 -1.15 -0.68
C ASN A 33 6.74 -0.44 0.68
N PRO A 34 5.70 0.26 1.17
CA PRO A 34 5.74 0.82 2.52
C PRO A 34 5.81 -0.31 3.54
N VAL A 35 6.75 -0.22 4.48
CA VAL A 35 6.99 -1.22 5.53
C VAL A 35 7.38 -0.53 6.84
N GLY A 36 7.31 -1.27 7.95
CA GLY A 36 7.65 -0.78 9.27
C GLY A 36 6.42 -0.53 10.14
N ALA A 37 6.63 0.15 11.27
CA ALA A 37 5.61 0.47 12.25
C ALA A 37 5.97 1.79 12.96
N HIS A 38 5.02 2.39 13.67
CA HIS A 38 5.30 3.55 14.49
C HIS A 38 6.30 3.18 15.61
N PRO A 39 7.31 4.02 15.93
CA PRO A 39 8.36 3.67 16.89
C PRO A 39 7.88 3.34 18.31
N SER A 40 6.67 3.75 18.69
CA SER A 40 6.07 3.36 19.97
C SER A 40 5.74 1.87 20.07
N GLY A 41 5.70 1.15 18.93
CA GLY A 41 5.25 -0.24 18.86
C GLY A 41 3.75 -0.44 19.04
N THR A 42 2.96 0.64 19.11
CA THR A 42 1.50 0.59 19.35
C THR A 42 0.67 0.72 18.08
N ILE A 43 1.30 1.01 16.93
CA ILE A 43 0.63 1.18 15.63
C ILE A 43 1.51 0.54 14.55
N GLY A 44 0.93 -0.33 13.73
CA GLY A 44 1.61 -1.01 12.62
C GLY A 44 0.59 -1.67 11.69
N GLU A 45 1.08 -2.39 10.69
CA GLU A 45 0.23 -3.16 9.77
C GLU A 45 -0.36 -4.38 10.51
N ASP A 46 -1.70 -4.50 10.53
CA ASP A 46 -2.43 -5.62 11.13
C ASP A 46 -3.44 -6.19 10.11
N PRO A 47 -2.96 -6.97 9.13
CA PRO A 47 -3.81 -7.51 8.07
C PRO A 47 -4.76 -8.59 8.60
N HIS A 48 -5.98 -8.62 8.06
CA HIS A 48 -6.95 -9.67 8.37
C HIS A 48 -6.63 -10.95 7.59
N GLY A 49 -6.57 -12.09 8.29
CA GLY A 49 -6.29 -13.39 7.68
C GLY A 49 -4.80 -13.60 7.38
N ILE A 50 -4.50 -14.39 6.34
CA ILE A 50 -3.13 -14.62 5.88
C ILE A 50 -2.69 -13.40 5.06
N PRO A 51 -1.56 -12.75 5.41
CA PRO A 51 -1.12 -11.56 4.69
C PRO A 51 -0.66 -11.89 3.27
N ASP A 52 -1.09 -11.07 2.30
CA ASP A 52 -0.57 -11.12 0.93
C ASP A 52 0.81 -10.43 0.80
N ASN A 53 1.12 -9.49 1.71
CA ASN A 53 2.35 -8.72 1.71
C ASN A 53 3.47 -9.44 2.46
N LEU A 54 4.69 -9.34 1.93
CA LEU A 54 5.87 -10.06 2.44
C LEU A 54 6.19 -9.75 3.92
N VAL A 55 6.28 -8.47 4.27
CA VAL A 55 6.74 -8.09 5.62
C VAL A 55 5.76 -8.54 6.71
N PRO A 56 4.45 -8.28 6.63
CA PRO A 56 3.50 -8.82 7.60
C PRO A 56 3.48 -10.35 7.67
N PHE A 57 3.64 -11.04 6.53
CA PHE A 57 3.72 -12.49 6.51
C PHE A 57 4.93 -12.99 7.32
N VAL A 58 6.12 -12.46 7.03
CA VAL A 58 7.37 -12.79 7.75
C VAL A 58 7.22 -12.46 9.25
N MET A 59 6.61 -11.34 9.59
CA MET A 59 6.36 -10.96 10.99
C MET A 59 5.42 -11.94 11.69
N GLN A 60 4.36 -12.40 11.03
CA GLN A 60 3.45 -13.39 11.59
C GLN A 60 4.13 -14.75 11.82
N VAL A 61 5.05 -15.16 10.95
CA VAL A 61 5.91 -16.35 11.19
C VAL A 61 6.83 -16.10 12.38
N ALA A 62 7.49 -14.94 12.45
CA ALA A 62 8.44 -14.61 13.52
C ALA A 62 7.79 -14.62 14.91
N VAL A 63 6.51 -14.26 15.02
CA VAL A 63 5.75 -14.31 16.29
C VAL A 63 4.95 -15.61 16.48
N GLY A 64 5.14 -16.61 15.62
CA GLY A 64 4.52 -17.93 15.73
C GLY A 64 3.02 -17.98 15.41
N ARG A 65 2.46 -16.97 14.74
CA ARG A 65 1.07 -16.98 14.25
C ARG A 65 0.90 -17.83 12.98
N LEU A 66 1.97 -17.97 12.19
CA LEU A 66 2.03 -18.83 11.01
C LEU A 66 3.14 -19.88 11.17
N PRO A 67 3.02 -21.07 10.54
CA PRO A 67 4.06 -22.09 10.59
C PRO A 67 5.35 -21.64 9.89
N LEU A 68 6.49 -22.15 10.35
CA LEU A 68 7.75 -22.04 9.63
C LEU A 68 7.64 -22.88 8.34
N LEU A 69 8.02 -22.29 7.20
CA LEU A 69 8.06 -22.96 5.90
C LEU A 69 9.36 -23.76 5.72
#